data_AF-A0A956LPA0-F1
#
_entry.id   AF-A0A956LPA0-F1
#
_cell.length_a   1.000
_cell.length_b   1.000
_cell.length_c   1.000
_cell.angle_alpha   90.00
_cell.angle_beta   90.00
_cell.angle_gamma   90.00
#
_symmetry.space_group_name_H-M   'P 1'
#
loop_
_entity.id
_entity.type
_entity.pdbx_description
1 polymer ?
#
loop_
_entity_poly.entity_id
_entity_poly.type
_entity_poly.pdbx_seq_one_letter_code
_entity_poly.pdbx_strand_id
1 'polypeptide(L)'
;MPSEHDGLRYEWVLAGLVAAAGRFVPLPFAHGVLRRRAERWAVRRTARARGLDRHDLNPLWGGDLSTELTRALLQLPLRLLLFPIRRVAVILSSAYGVPRDAVRPILLGRAVVVAIDDGHLAWGQPRAQRRARARALRVAFDHVYREMDFLVLRAALADMMANIPRLRVAVHERTLALLGRSRPSTGAGADAGEVATEVAAKLGGRELSALFAEFDRELRRALTWAELAAPAELSPAED
;
A
#
# COMPACT_ATOMS: atom_id res chain seq x y z
N MET A 1 8.90 14.17 21.33
CA MET A 1 9.12 13.90 19.89
C MET A 1 8.59 12.50 19.63
N PRO A 2 7.50 12.31 18.87
CA PRO A 2 7.05 10.98 18.50
C PRO A 2 8.24 10.22 17.87
N SER A 3 8.44 8.96 18.26
CA SER A 3 9.56 8.20 17.72
C SER A 3 9.42 8.13 16.20
N GLU A 4 10.53 8.12 15.46
CA GLU A 4 10.50 8.09 13.99
C GLU A 4 9.63 6.93 13.44
N HIS A 5 9.51 5.86 14.22
CA HIS A 5 8.68 4.69 13.95
C HIS A 5 7.18 4.98 14.08
N ASP A 6 6.76 5.78 15.06
CA ASP A 6 5.37 6.21 15.22
C ASP A 6 4.93 7.10 14.05
N GLY A 7 5.84 7.96 13.60
CA GLY A 7 5.63 8.81 12.42
C GLY A 7 5.39 8.00 11.13
N LEU A 8 6.16 6.93 10.91
CA LEU A 8 5.98 6.06 9.74
C LEU A 8 4.67 5.28 9.78
N ARG A 9 4.28 4.74 10.94
CA ARG A 9 3.02 4.02 11.10
C ARG A 9 1.82 4.90 10.80
N TYR A 10 1.82 6.14 11.33
CA TYR A 10 0.80 7.12 11.04
C TYR A 10 0.67 7.39 9.53
N GLU A 11 1.81 7.58 8.85
CA GLU A 11 1.81 7.82 7.42
C GLU A 11 1.20 6.61 6.68
N TRP A 12 1.65 5.39 6.95
CA TRP A 12 1.11 4.18 6.34
C TRP A 12 -0.40 4.02 6.52
N VAL A 13 -0.89 4.33 7.71
CA VAL A 13 -2.32 4.34 8.01
C VAL A 13 -3.05 5.34 7.12
N LEU A 14 -2.53 6.56 6.99
CA LEU A 14 -3.11 7.58 6.14
C LEU A 14 -3.17 7.11 4.67
N ALA A 15 -2.13 6.46 4.18
CA ALA A 15 -2.14 5.84 2.85
C ALA A 15 -3.22 4.76 2.72
N GLY A 16 -3.35 3.90 3.73
CA GLY A 16 -4.41 2.91 3.82
C GLY A 16 -5.80 3.53 3.70
N LEU A 17 -6.07 4.55 4.52
CA LEU A 17 -7.34 5.29 4.51
C LEU A 17 -7.62 5.92 3.13
N VAL A 18 -6.61 6.48 2.46
CA VAL A 18 -6.74 7.01 1.09
C VAL A 18 -7.06 5.90 0.07
N ALA A 19 -6.39 4.75 0.17
CA ALA A 19 -6.65 3.61 -0.71
C ALA A 19 -8.09 3.09 -0.55
N ALA A 20 -8.53 2.93 0.70
CA ALA A 20 -9.87 2.52 1.10
C ALA A 20 -10.94 3.50 0.61
N ALA A 21 -10.75 4.80 0.85
CA ALA A 21 -11.69 5.83 0.44
C ALA A 21 -11.89 5.89 -1.08
N GLY A 22 -10.89 5.48 -1.86
CA GLY A 22 -10.97 5.42 -3.30
C GLY A 22 -12.15 4.61 -3.83
N ARG A 23 -12.67 3.63 -3.07
CA ARG A 23 -13.86 2.85 -3.45
C ARG A 23 -15.13 3.71 -3.51
N PHE A 24 -15.20 4.78 -2.72
CA PHE A 24 -16.37 5.66 -2.65
C PHE A 24 -16.35 6.76 -3.70
N VAL A 25 -15.20 7.02 -4.34
CA VAL A 25 -15.11 7.99 -5.44
C VAL A 25 -15.95 7.51 -6.63
N PRO A 26 -16.91 8.28 -7.13
CA PRO A 26 -17.82 7.88 -8.20
C PRO A 26 -17.18 8.01 -9.59
N LEU A 27 -15.91 7.63 -9.72
CA LEU A 27 -15.17 7.69 -10.97
C LEU A 27 -14.68 6.27 -11.32
N PRO A 28 -14.92 5.80 -12.56
CA PRO A 28 -14.30 4.58 -13.02
C PRO A 28 -12.78 4.73 -12.88
N PHE A 29 -12.09 3.68 -12.45
CA PHE A 29 -10.63 3.64 -12.25
C PHE A 29 -10.04 4.43 -11.07
N ALA A 30 -10.74 5.43 -10.51
CA ALA A 30 -10.19 6.25 -9.43
C ALA A 30 -9.73 5.41 -8.25
N HIS A 31 -10.52 4.41 -7.87
CA HIS A 31 -10.15 3.47 -6.80
C HIS A 31 -8.77 2.82 -7.04
N GLY A 32 -8.54 2.22 -8.21
CA GLY A 32 -7.27 1.55 -8.51
C GLY A 32 -6.09 2.51 -8.60
N VAL A 33 -6.32 3.73 -9.09
CA VAL A 33 -5.30 4.79 -9.14
C VAL A 33 -4.93 5.26 -7.73
N LEU A 34 -5.92 5.50 -6.87
CA LEU A 34 -5.71 5.94 -5.49
C LEU A 34 -5.00 4.87 -4.66
N ARG A 35 -5.39 3.61 -4.80
CA ARG A 35 -4.70 2.49 -4.16
C ARG A 35 -3.22 2.42 -4.55
N ARG A 36 -2.91 2.51 -5.85
CA ARG A 36 -1.52 2.52 -6.34
C ARG A 36 -0.73 3.74 -5.85
N ARG A 37 -1.36 4.92 -5.80
CA ARG A 37 -0.72 6.13 -5.27
C ARG A 37 -0.44 6.00 -3.78
N ALA A 38 -1.38 5.44 -3.01
CA ALA A 38 -1.21 5.16 -1.59
C ALA A 38 -0.07 4.17 -1.34
N GLU A 39 -0.03 3.04 -2.07
CA GLU A 39 1.08 2.08 -2.02
C GLU A 39 2.43 2.75 -2.33
N ARG A 40 2.51 3.50 -3.44
CA ARG A 40 3.71 4.24 -3.83
C ARG A 40 4.14 5.23 -2.77
N TRP A 41 3.18 5.96 -2.20
CA TRP A 41 3.46 6.97 -1.19
C TRP A 41 3.97 6.31 0.10
N ALA A 42 3.39 5.19 0.53
CA ALA A 42 3.84 4.46 1.71
C ALA A 42 5.28 3.98 1.54
N VAL A 43 5.59 3.33 0.40
CA VAL A 43 6.96 2.88 0.12
C VAL A 43 7.93 4.05 0.03
N ARG A 44 7.58 5.13 -0.69
CA ARG A 44 8.47 6.30 -0.81
C ARG A 44 8.73 6.97 0.52
N ARG A 45 7.75 7.01 1.42
CA ARG A 45 7.89 7.60 2.76
C ARG A 45 8.80 6.72 3.63
N THR A 46 8.60 5.40 3.61
CA THR A 46 9.48 4.44 4.29
C THR A 46 10.90 4.53 3.79
N ALA A 47 11.09 4.49 2.46
CA ALA A 47 12.41 4.59 1.83
C ALA A 47 13.12 5.87 2.25
N ARG A 48 12.43 7.01 2.20
CA ARG A 48 12.99 8.30 2.60
C ARG A 48 13.40 8.35 4.07
N ALA A 49 12.61 7.77 4.97
CA ALA A 49 12.95 7.71 6.39
C ALA A 49 14.20 6.83 6.63
N ARG A 50 14.38 5.79 5.81
CA ARG A 50 15.59 4.95 5.82
C ARG A 50 16.70 5.46 4.88
N GLY A 51 16.55 6.71 4.41
CA GLY A 51 17.45 7.42 3.51
C GLY A 51 17.46 6.99 2.04
N LEU A 52 16.86 5.85 1.66
CA LEU A 52 16.99 5.26 0.31
C LEU A 52 16.45 6.16 -0.81
N ASP A 53 17.15 6.12 -1.96
CA ASP A 53 16.70 6.83 -3.15
C ASP A 53 15.47 6.17 -3.79
N ARG A 54 14.58 7.01 -4.29
CA ARG A 54 13.22 6.69 -4.76
C ARG A 54 13.22 5.89 -6.05
N HIS A 55 14.25 6.00 -6.88
CA HIS A 55 14.22 5.42 -8.22
C HIS A 55 14.52 3.92 -8.25
N ASP A 56 14.98 3.35 -7.14
CA ASP A 56 15.42 1.95 -7.08
C ASP A 56 14.33 1.00 -6.59
N LEU A 57 13.32 1.55 -5.94
CA LEU A 57 12.20 0.81 -5.38
C LEU A 57 10.95 0.82 -6.27
N ASN A 58 11.05 1.36 -7.50
CA ASN A 58 9.95 1.41 -8.46
C ASN A 58 9.20 0.07 -8.65
N PRO A 59 9.89 -1.09 -8.69
CA PRO A 59 9.21 -2.38 -8.82
C PRO A 59 8.23 -2.72 -7.69
N LEU A 60 8.35 -2.10 -6.51
CA LEU A 60 7.47 -2.36 -5.36
C LEU A 60 6.07 -1.75 -5.52
N TRP A 61 5.93 -0.70 -6.31
CA TRP A 61 4.65 0.02 -6.49
C TRP A 61 4.22 0.16 -7.94
N GLY A 62 4.97 -0.38 -8.89
CA GLY A 62 4.67 -0.28 -10.31
C GLY A 62 5.34 -1.38 -11.12
N GLY A 63 4.52 -2.20 -11.78
CA GLY A 63 4.88 -2.71 -13.10
C GLY A 63 4.95 -1.56 -14.10
N ASP A 64 5.55 -1.82 -15.28
CA ASP A 64 5.74 -0.79 -16.29
C ASP A 64 4.43 -0.06 -16.61
N LEU A 65 4.43 1.24 -16.28
CA LEU A 65 3.28 2.14 -16.42
C LEU A 65 2.73 2.11 -17.85
N SER A 66 3.61 1.96 -18.84
CA SER A 66 3.25 1.85 -20.25
C SER A 66 2.35 0.64 -20.52
N THR A 67 2.75 -0.56 -20.09
CA THR A 67 2.05 -1.83 -20.34
C THR A 67 0.70 -1.90 -19.64
N GLU A 68 0.63 -1.39 -18.40
CA GLU A 68 -0.61 -1.27 -17.65
C GLU A 68 -1.56 -0.24 -18.27
N LEU A 69 -1.04 0.89 -18.77
CA LEU A 69 -1.84 1.93 -19.41
C LEU A 69 -2.43 1.43 -20.73
N THR A 70 -1.67 0.69 -21.55
CA THR A 70 -2.18 0.11 -22.79
C THR A 70 -3.29 -0.89 -22.50
N ARG A 71 -3.08 -1.79 -21.53
CA ARG A 71 -4.11 -2.76 -21.11
C ARG A 71 -5.36 -2.05 -20.53
N ALA A 72 -5.16 -0.97 -19.77
CA ALA A 72 -6.26 -0.19 -19.21
C ALA A 72 -7.07 0.55 -20.29
N LEU A 73 -6.39 1.13 -21.29
CA LEU A 73 -7.02 1.81 -22.43
C LEU A 73 -7.82 0.83 -23.28
N LEU A 74 -7.26 -0.35 -23.56
CA LEU A 74 -7.94 -1.39 -24.35
C LEU A 74 -9.21 -1.90 -23.66
N GLN A 75 -9.20 -1.99 -22.33
CA GLN A 75 -10.37 -2.42 -21.55
C GLN A 75 -11.31 -1.27 -21.16
N LEU A 76 -10.98 -0.02 -21.49
CA LEU A 76 -11.74 1.16 -21.10
C LEU A 76 -13.22 1.09 -21.54
N PRO A 77 -13.56 0.82 -22.82
CA PRO A 77 -14.95 0.86 -23.27
C PRO A 77 -15.79 -0.23 -22.59
N LEU A 78 -15.27 -1.46 -22.47
CA LEU A 78 -15.95 -2.55 -21.77
C LEU A 78 -16.18 -2.23 -20.28
N ARG A 79 -15.19 -1.63 -19.62
CA ARG A 79 -15.30 -1.27 -18.20
C ARG A 79 -16.26 -0.10 -17.97
N LEU A 80 -16.40 0.81 -18.93
CA LEU A 80 -17.38 1.89 -18.88
C LEU A 80 -18.80 1.34 -19.03
N LEU A 81 -18.99 0.40 -19.97
CA LEU A 81 -20.27 -0.28 -20.18
C LEU A 81 -20.73 -1.04 -18.93
N LEU A 82 -19.81 -1.78 -18.28
CA LEU A 82 -20.09 -2.55 -17.06
C LEU A 82 -20.04 -1.70 -15.78
N PHE A 83 -19.83 -0.39 -15.88
CA PHE A 83 -19.62 0.47 -14.70
C PHE A 83 -20.77 0.41 -13.69
N PRO A 84 -22.06 0.47 -14.08
CA PRO A 84 -23.16 0.48 -13.11
C PRO A 84 -23.21 -0.81 -12.28
N ILE A 85 -23.08 -1.96 -12.94
CA ILE A 85 -23.09 -3.29 -12.30
C ILE A 85 -21.90 -3.43 -11.35
N ARG A 86 -20.71 -3.06 -11.83
CA ARG A 86 -19.48 -3.11 -11.01
C ARG A 86 -19.56 -2.17 -9.83
N ARG A 87 -20.22 -1.02 -9.97
CA ARG A 87 -20.40 -0.07 -8.87
C ARG A 87 -21.25 -0.66 -7.77
N VAL A 88 -22.39 -1.26 -8.11
CA VAL A 88 -23.26 -1.95 -7.13
C VAL A 88 -22.50 -3.09 -6.45
N ALA A 89 -21.78 -3.92 -7.21
CA ALA A 89 -20.98 -5.01 -6.65
C ALA A 89 -19.86 -4.51 -5.70
N VAL A 90 -19.19 -3.40 -6.04
CA VAL A 90 -18.17 -2.78 -5.17
C VAL A 90 -18.79 -2.23 -3.88
N ILE A 91 -19.98 -1.62 -3.96
CA ILE A 91 -20.69 -1.11 -2.79
C ILE A 91 -21.13 -2.27 -1.90
N LEU A 92 -21.75 -3.32 -2.45
CA LEU A 92 -22.17 -4.50 -1.70
C LEU A 92 -20.97 -5.25 -1.09
N SER A 93 -19.85 -5.32 -1.80
CA SER A 93 -18.62 -5.94 -1.30
C SER A 93 -17.76 -4.99 -0.45
N SER A 94 -18.22 -3.77 -0.13
CA SER A 94 -17.40 -2.79 0.60
C SER A 94 -17.02 -3.27 1.99
N ALA A 95 -17.88 -4.04 2.66
CA ALA A 95 -17.58 -4.66 3.96
C ALA A 95 -16.35 -5.58 3.91
N TYR A 96 -16.09 -6.24 2.77
CA TYR A 96 -14.95 -7.12 2.57
C TYR A 96 -13.75 -6.41 1.94
N GLY A 97 -14.04 -5.45 1.07
CA GLY A 97 -13.03 -4.85 0.22
C GLY A 97 -12.27 -3.70 0.86
N VAL A 98 -12.94 -2.89 1.67
CA VAL A 98 -12.32 -1.70 2.25
C VAL A 98 -11.22 -2.04 3.26
N PRO A 99 -11.38 -3.02 4.19
CA PRO A 99 -10.30 -3.38 5.12
C PRO A 99 -9.06 -3.87 4.36
N ARG A 100 -9.29 -4.65 3.31
CA ARG A 100 -8.24 -5.14 2.42
C ARG A 100 -7.47 -3.98 1.77
N ASP A 101 -8.15 -3.01 1.17
CA ASP A 101 -7.45 -1.89 0.56
C ASP A 101 -6.75 -0.97 1.58
N ALA A 102 -7.29 -0.84 2.78
CA ALA A 102 -6.68 -0.07 3.85
C ALA A 102 -5.36 -0.68 4.32
N VAL A 103 -5.31 -2.00 4.46
CA VAL A 103 -4.17 -2.68 5.08
C VAL A 103 -3.04 -2.91 4.11
N ARG A 104 -3.32 -3.03 2.80
CA ARG A 104 -2.28 -3.30 1.81
C ARG A 104 -1.14 -2.26 1.81
N PRO A 105 -1.39 -0.93 1.80
CA PRO A 105 -0.31 0.06 1.91
C PRO A 105 0.47 -0.03 3.22
N ILE A 106 -0.20 -0.42 4.31
CA ILE A 106 0.41 -0.57 5.64
C ILE A 106 1.40 -1.72 5.65
N LEU A 107 0.95 -2.90 5.24
CA LEU A 107 1.80 -4.08 5.13
C LEU A 107 2.92 -3.87 4.12
N LEU A 108 2.67 -3.15 3.04
CA LEU A 108 3.72 -2.85 2.05
C LEU A 108 4.79 -1.93 2.63
N GLY A 109 4.40 -0.89 3.37
CA GLY A 109 5.34 -0.03 4.09
C GLY A 109 6.18 -0.82 5.11
N ARG A 110 5.54 -1.75 5.83
CA ARG A 110 6.19 -2.66 6.79
C ARG A 110 7.13 -3.66 6.12
N ALA A 111 6.72 -4.27 5.01
CA ALA A 111 7.52 -5.20 4.22
C ALA A 111 8.83 -4.55 3.74
N VAL A 112 8.77 -3.27 3.39
CA VAL A 112 9.96 -2.48 3.02
C VAL A 112 10.88 -2.27 4.22
N VAL A 113 10.33 -1.97 5.39
CA VAL A 113 11.12 -1.85 6.62
C VAL A 113 11.85 -3.17 6.91
N VAL A 114 11.13 -4.29 6.92
CA VAL A 114 11.69 -5.62 7.15
C VAL A 114 12.81 -5.93 6.15
N ALA A 115 12.57 -5.71 4.86
CA ALA A 115 13.58 -5.97 3.83
C ALA A 115 14.82 -5.06 3.91
N ILE A 116 14.68 -3.85 4.45
CA ILE A 116 15.82 -2.97 4.71
C ILE A 116 16.60 -3.45 5.93
N ASP A 117 15.88 -3.76 7.02
CA ASP A 117 16.48 -4.19 8.29
C ASP A 117 17.21 -5.53 8.16
N ASP A 118 16.68 -6.44 7.34
CA ASP A 118 17.27 -7.74 7.04
C ASP A 118 18.37 -7.64 5.94
N GLY A 119 18.69 -6.43 5.43
CA GLY A 119 19.75 -6.20 4.46
C GLY A 119 19.44 -6.61 3.01
N HIS A 120 18.21 -7.05 2.71
CA HIS A 120 17.79 -7.34 1.34
C HIS A 120 17.85 -6.10 0.45
N LEU A 121 17.59 -4.91 1.00
CA LEU A 121 17.63 -3.63 0.27
C LEU A 121 18.80 -2.73 0.73
N ALA A 122 19.93 -3.32 1.13
CA ALA A 122 21.06 -2.61 1.70
C ALA A 122 21.66 -1.52 0.79
N TRP A 123 22.21 -0.49 1.45
CA TRP A 123 23.03 0.54 0.85
C TRP A 123 24.29 -0.05 0.21
N GLY A 124 24.68 0.48 -0.94
CA GLY A 124 25.90 0.06 -1.65
C GLY A 124 25.71 -1.06 -2.69
N GLN A 125 24.57 -1.76 -2.72
CA GLN A 125 24.32 -2.75 -3.77
C GLN A 125 24.17 -2.11 -5.16
N PRO A 126 24.62 -2.79 -6.24
CA PRO A 126 24.36 -2.37 -7.60
C PRO A 126 22.86 -2.17 -7.84
N ARG A 127 22.53 -1.12 -8.60
CA ARG A 127 21.14 -0.73 -8.88
C ARG A 127 20.31 -1.88 -9.49
N ALA A 128 20.91 -2.68 -10.36
CA ALA A 128 20.27 -3.84 -10.98
C ALA A 128 19.87 -4.89 -9.94
N GLN A 129 20.78 -5.21 -9.00
CA GLN A 129 20.52 -6.15 -7.91
C GLN A 129 19.42 -5.63 -6.97
N ARG A 130 19.47 -4.35 -6.59
CA ARG A 130 18.39 -3.74 -5.78
C ARG A 130 17.03 -3.83 -6.46
N ARG A 131 16.96 -3.56 -7.76
CA ARG A 131 15.71 -3.68 -8.53
C ARG A 131 15.21 -5.12 -8.60
N ALA A 132 16.11 -6.10 -8.73
CA ALA A 132 15.76 -7.51 -8.71
C ALA A 132 15.19 -7.94 -7.35
N ARG A 133 15.85 -7.55 -6.25
CA ARG A 133 15.36 -7.82 -4.89
C ARG A 133 14.06 -7.09 -4.57
N ALA A 134 13.88 -5.86 -5.07
CA ALA A 134 12.60 -5.15 -5.00
C ALA A 134 11.48 -5.91 -5.75
N ARG A 135 11.78 -6.53 -6.91
CA ARG A 135 10.82 -7.41 -7.60
C ARG A 135 10.52 -8.67 -6.79
N ALA A 136 11.54 -9.34 -6.26
CA ALA A 136 11.36 -10.53 -5.42
C ALA A 136 10.51 -10.21 -4.18
N LEU A 137 10.78 -9.09 -3.51
CA LEU A 137 9.98 -8.59 -2.39
C LEU A 137 8.54 -8.32 -2.79
N ARG A 138 8.30 -7.75 -3.97
CA ARG A 138 6.93 -7.54 -4.45
C ARG A 138 6.20 -8.86 -4.67
N VAL A 139 6.85 -9.85 -5.28
CA VAL A 139 6.28 -11.18 -5.51
C VAL A 139 5.97 -11.89 -4.19
N ALA A 140 6.92 -11.89 -3.26
CA ALA A 140 6.76 -12.45 -1.92
C ALA A 140 5.61 -11.77 -1.16
N PHE A 141 5.57 -10.44 -1.20
CA PHE A 141 4.48 -9.66 -0.62
C PHE A 141 3.12 -10.04 -1.20
N ASP A 142 2.99 -10.06 -2.53
CA ASP A 142 1.71 -10.36 -3.19
C ASP A 142 1.28 -11.84 -2.98
N HIS A 143 2.22 -12.76 -2.74
CA HIS A 143 1.93 -14.13 -2.32
C HIS A 143 1.39 -14.19 -0.89
N VAL A 144 2.15 -13.73 0.10
CA VAL A 144 1.76 -13.77 1.52
C VAL A 144 0.47 -12.98 1.75
N TYR A 145 0.34 -11.81 1.13
CA TYR A 145 -0.87 -10.99 1.24
C TYR A 145 -2.13 -11.66 0.70
N ARG A 146 -2.02 -12.60 -0.25
CA ARG A 146 -3.18 -13.36 -0.75
C ARG A 146 -3.62 -14.45 0.23
N GLU A 147 -2.71 -14.95 1.04
CA GLU A 147 -2.94 -16.06 1.99
C GLU A 147 -3.33 -15.58 3.38
N MET A 148 -3.15 -14.29 3.68
CA MET A 148 -3.57 -13.72 4.95
C MET A 148 -5.06 -13.92 5.23
N ASP A 149 -5.38 -14.31 6.47
CA ASP A 149 -6.76 -14.34 6.95
C ASP A 149 -7.27 -12.92 7.21
N PHE A 150 -8.11 -12.43 6.30
CA PHE A 150 -8.73 -11.12 6.40
C PHE A 150 -9.91 -11.08 7.39
N LEU A 151 -10.38 -12.21 7.93
CA LEU A 151 -11.50 -12.21 8.89
C LEU A 151 -11.10 -11.57 10.21
N VAL A 152 -9.95 -11.96 10.75
CA VAL A 152 -9.37 -11.36 11.98
C VAL A 152 -9.11 -9.87 11.77
N LEU A 153 -8.48 -9.54 10.65
CA LEU A 153 -8.19 -8.16 10.26
C LEU A 153 -9.47 -7.34 10.10
N ARG A 154 -10.54 -7.93 9.56
CA ARG A 154 -11.84 -7.29 9.43
C ARG A 154 -12.46 -7.02 10.80
N ALA A 155 -12.43 -7.99 11.71
CA ALA A 155 -12.98 -7.81 13.06
C ALA A 155 -12.26 -6.67 13.79
N ALA A 156 -10.93 -6.65 13.74
CA ALA A 156 -10.13 -5.61 14.38
C ALA A 156 -10.30 -4.22 13.75
N LEU A 157 -10.63 -4.16 12.45
CA LEU A 157 -10.88 -2.90 11.74
C LEU A 157 -12.36 -2.51 11.69
N ALA A 158 -13.29 -3.37 12.09
CA ALA A 158 -14.73 -3.12 11.92
C ALA A 158 -15.16 -1.79 12.57
N ASP A 159 -14.74 -1.56 13.81
CA ASP A 159 -15.07 -0.33 14.56
C ASP A 159 -14.47 0.92 13.94
N MET A 160 -13.24 0.81 13.42
CA MET A 160 -12.57 1.89 12.71
C MET A 160 -13.28 2.25 11.40
N MET A 161 -13.84 1.23 10.76
CA MET A 161 -14.48 1.32 9.46
C MET A 161 -15.91 1.86 9.55
N ALA A 162 -16.56 1.71 10.70
CA ALA A 162 -17.83 2.37 11.01
C ALA A 162 -17.73 3.91 10.89
N ASN A 163 -16.54 4.48 11.07
CA ASN A 163 -16.29 5.92 10.95
C ASN A 163 -15.94 6.41 9.52
N ILE A 164 -15.92 5.53 8.52
CA ILE A 164 -15.60 5.89 7.12
C ILE A 164 -16.44 7.03 6.53
N PRO A 165 -17.75 7.16 6.82
CA PRO A 165 -18.52 8.28 6.30
C PRO A 165 -17.92 9.64 6.68
N ARG A 166 -17.32 9.76 7.87
CA ARG A 166 -16.59 10.97 8.32
C ARG A 166 -15.27 11.15 7.57
N LEU A 167 -14.56 10.06 7.29
CA LEU A 167 -13.33 10.05 6.49
C LEU A 167 -13.54 10.50 5.04
N ARG A 168 -14.74 10.38 4.45
CA ARG A 168 -14.96 10.73 3.03
C ARG A 168 -14.57 12.17 2.70
N VAL A 169 -14.88 13.12 3.58
CA VAL A 169 -14.59 14.55 3.38
C VAL A 169 -13.09 14.82 3.54
N ALA A 170 -12.51 14.34 4.63
CA ALA A 170 -11.10 14.56 4.97
C ALA A 170 -10.15 13.87 3.97
N VAL A 171 -10.50 12.67 3.49
CA VAL A 171 -9.73 11.94 2.49
C VAL A 171 -9.83 12.57 1.10
N HIS A 172 -10.96 13.21 0.75
CA HIS A 172 -11.09 13.91 -0.52
C HIS A 172 -10.06 15.05 -0.64
N GLU A 173 -9.92 15.88 0.40
CA GLU A 173 -8.94 16.96 0.41
C GLU A 173 -7.49 16.47 0.44
N ARG A 174 -7.20 15.43 1.23
CA ARG A 174 -5.86 14.83 1.26
C ARG A 174 -5.50 14.13 -0.05
N THR A 175 -6.48 13.56 -0.73
CA THR A 175 -6.33 13.04 -2.08
C THR A 175 -5.94 14.15 -3.04
N LEU A 176 -6.57 15.33 -2.98
CA LEU A 176 -6.18 16.49 -3.80
C LEU A 176 -4.75 16.97 -3.49
N ALA A 177 -4.34 16.92 -2.23
CA ALA A 177 -2.95 17.22 -1.83
C ALA A 177 -1.95 16.18 -2.37
N LEU A 178 -2.28 14.88 -2.31
CA LEU A 178 -1.48 13.79 -2.90
C LEU A 178 -1.44 13.85 -4.44
N LEU A 179 -2.44 14.48 -5.06
CA LEU A 179 -2.50 14.78 -6.49
C LEU A 179 -1.71 16.04 -6.88
N GLY A 180 -1.14 16.78 -5.91
CA GLY A 180 -0.41 18.02 -6.15
C GLY A 180 -1.30 19.18 -6.60
N ARG A 181 -2.63 19.10 -6.38
CA ARG A 181 -3.61 20.05 -6.92
C ARG A 181 -4.12 21.10 -5.93
N SER A 182 -3.90 20.94 -4.63
CA SER A 182 -4.31 21.95 -3.62
C SER A 182 -3.40 21.97 -2.40
N ARG A 183 -3.21 23.16 -1.81
CA ARG A 183 -2.79 23.30 -0.41
C ARG A 183 -3.94 22.80 0.49
N PRO A 184 -3.68 21.99 1.53
CA PRO A 184 -4.73 21.49 2.41
C PRO A 184 -5.45 22.65 3.07
N SER A 185 -6.79 22.61 3.11
CA SER A 185 -7.57 23.54 3.91
C SER A 185 -7.29 23.25 5.39
N THR A 186 -7.20 24.29 6.21
CA THR A 186 -6.72 24.21 7.60
C THR A 186 -7.67 23.43 8.53
N GLY A 187 -8.90 23.13 8.09
CA GLY A 187 -9.94 22.46 8.89
C GLY A 187 -10.06 20.96 8.68
N ALA A 188 -10.19 20.48 7.42
CA ALA A 188 -10.47 19.06 7.17
C ALA A 188 -9.25 18.14 7.35
N GLY A 189 -8.04 18.71 7.40
CA GLY A 189 -6.81 17.98 7.72
C GLY A 189 -6.72 17.50 9.16
N ALA A 190 -7.42 18.17 10.10
CA ALA A 190 -7.43 17.81 11.51
C ALA A 190 -8.18 16.49 11.74
N ASP A 191 -9.37 16.33 11.14
CA ASP A 191 -10.20 15.12 11.28
C ASP A 191 -9.53 13.86 10.70
N ALA A 192 -8.89 13.96 9.53
CA ALA A 192 -8.14 12.82 8.97
C ALA A 192 -6.95 12.44 9.86
N GLY A 193 -6.30 13.43 10.49
CA GLY A 193 -5.17 13.19 11.36
C GLY A 193 -5.58 12.55 12.69
N GLU A 194 -6.69 13.00 13.27
CA GLU A 194 -7.25 12.39 14.47
C GLU A 194 -7.65 10.93 14.22
N VAL A 195 -8.40 10.67 13.14
CA VAL A 195 -8.79 9.31 12.78
C VAL A 195 -7.57 8.45 12.49
N ALA A 196 -6.59 8.94 11.72
CA ALA A 196 -5.35 8.21 11.45
C ALA A 196 -4.55 7.92 12.74
N THR A 197 -4.60 8.81 13.74
CA THR A 197 -3.96 8.60 15.04
C THR A 197 -4.70 7.53 15.85
N GLU A 198 -6.03 7.58 15.90
CA GLU A 198 -6.86 6.55 16.54
C GLU A 198 -6.64 5.18 15.89
N VAL A 199 -6.62 5.15 14.56
CA VAL A 199 -6.33 3.96 13.76
C VAL A 199 -4.94 3.42 14.09
N ALA A 200 -3.92 4.28 14.06
CA ALA A 200 -2.55 3.88 14.36
C ALA A 200 -2.41 3.31 15.78
N ALA A 201 -3.11 3.89 16.76
CA ALA A 201 -3.15 3.38 18.13
C ALA A 201 -3.81 1.99 18.19
N LYS A 202 -4.96 1.80 17.51
CA LYS A 202 -5.65 0.50 17.44
C LYS A 202 -4.82 -0.58 16.72
N LEU A 203 -4.10 -0.19 15.66
CA LEU A 203 -3.17 -1.10 14.97
C LEU A 203 -2.01 -1.56 15.85
N GLY A 204 -1.68 -0.81 16.91
CA GLY A 204 -0.74 -1.21 17.95
C GLY A 204 -1.29 -2.22 18.96
N GLY A 205 -2.55 -2.63 18.84
CA GLY A 205 -3.16 -3.64 19.70
C GLY A 205 -2.44 -4.99 19.62
N ARG A 206 -2.53 -5.80 20.68
CA ARG A 206 -1.84 -7.10 20.79
C ARG A 206 -2.19 -8.07 19.66
N GLU A 207 -3.46 -8.13 19.29
CA GLU A 207 -3.96 -9.04 18.24
C GLU A 207 -3.42 -8.69 16.86
N LEU A 208 -3.50 -7.42 16.47
CA LEU A 208 -2.96 -6.94 15.19
C LEU A 208 -1.43 -7.01 15.17
N SER A 209 -0.78 -6.78 16.30
CA SER A 209 0.66 -6.96 16.43
C SER A 209 1.08 -8.41 16.20
N ALA A 210 0.31 -9.39 16.69
CA ALA A 210 0.55 -10.80 16.44
C ALA A 210 0.34 -11.16 14.96
N LEU A 211 -0.73 -10.64 14.34
CA LEU A 211 -0.99 -10.81 12.90
C LEU A 211 0.14 -10.22 12.04
N PHE A 212 0.63 -9.03 12.38
CA PHE A 212 1.75 -8.39 11.68
C PHE A 212 3.06 -9.13 11.89
N ALA A 213 3.31 -9.68 13.08
CA ALA A 213 4.48 -10.50 13.34
C ALA A 213 4.44 -11.81 12.53
N GLU A 214 3.27 -12.43 12.40
CA GLU A 214 3.09 -13.61 11.55
C GLU A 214 3.30 -13.27 10.07
N PHE A 215 2.71 -12.16 9.60
CA PHE A 215 2.95 -11.65 8.26
C PHE A 215 4.45 -11.45 7.98
N ASP A 216 5.19 -10.83 8.90
CA ASP A 216 6.63 -10.61 8.74
C ASP A 216 7.43 -11.92 8.69
N ARG A 217 7.00 -12.95 9.43
CA ARG A 217 7.63 -14.29 9.38
C ARG A 217 7.42 -14.94 8.02
N GLU A 218 6.18 -14.98 7.54
CA GLU A 218 5.86 -15.57 6.24
C GLU A 218 6.48 -14.78 5.09
N LEU A 219 6.53 -13.44 5.20
CA LEU A 219 7.20 -12.59 4.22
C LEU A 219 8.68 -12.94 4.08
N ARG A 220 9.40 -13.12 5.19
CA ARG A 220 10.82 -13.51 5.15
C ARG A 220 11.02 -14.86 4.46
N ARG A 221 10.19 -15.86 4.80
CA ARG A 221 10.23 -17.18 4.15
C ARG A 221 9.98 -17.07 2.65
N ALA A 222 8.93 -16.35 2.26
CA ALA A 222 8.57 -16.15 0.86
C ALA A 222 9.63 -15.35 0.09
N LEU A 223 10.30 -14.39 0.74
CA LEU A 223 11.38 -13.61 0.14
C LEU A 223 12.61 -14.46 -0.15
N THR A 224 13.03 -15.30 0.79
CA THR A 224 14.12 -16.25 0.56
C THR A 224 13.80 -17.17 -0.63
N TRP A 225 12.57 -17.68 -0.70
CA TRP A 225 12.14 -18.49 -1.83
C TRP A 225 12.14 -17.70 -3.16
N ALA A 226 11.63 -16.47 -3.15
CA ALA A 226 11.56 -15.63 -4.35
C ALA A 226 12.95 -15.19 -4.86
N GLU A 227 13.92 -15.00 -3.96
CA GLU A 227 15.31 -14.72 -4.32
C GLU A 227 16.01 -15.94 -4.93
N LEU A 228 15.69 -17.15 -4.45
CA LEU A 228 16.20 -18.40 -5.01
C LEU A 228 15.55 -18.74 -6.37
N ALA A 229 14.26 -18.41 -6.52
CA ALA A 229 13.49 -18.67 -7.75
C ALA A 229 13.75 -17.62 -8.83
N ALA A 230 14.34 -16.47 -8.50
CA ALA A 230 14.75 -15.48 -9.49
C ALA A 230 15.90 -16.08 -10.33
N PRO A 231 15.68 -16.40 -11.61
CA PRO A 231 16.70 -17.07 -12.42
C PRO A 231 17.97 -16.23 -12.49
N ALA A 232 19.12 -16.91 -12.60
CA ALA A 232 20.46 -16.33 -12.73
C ALA A 232 20.67 -15.44 -13.98
N GLU A 233 19.62 -15.00 -14.66
CA GLU A 233 19.63 -14.05 -15.78
C GLU A 233 20.11 -12.64 -15.39
N LEU A 234 20.57 -12.47 -14.15
CA LEU A 234 21.28 -11.28 -13.68
C LEU A 234 22.77 -11.54 -13.48
N SER A 235 23.34 -12.55 -14.14
CA SER A 235 24.77 -12.49 -14.47
C SER A 235 24.94 -11.24 -15.34
N PRO A 236 25.66 -10.21 -14.87
CA PRO A 236 25.97 -9.09 -15.74
C PRO A 236 26.67 -9.67 -16.98
N ALA A 237 26.17 -9.33 -18.16
CA ALA A 237 27.06 -9.33 -19.31
C ALA A 237 28.23 -8.44 -18.89
N GLU A 238 29.41 -9.05 -18.78
CA GLU A 238 30.67 -8.34 -18.58
C GLU A 238 30.81 -7.36 -19.74
N ASP A 239 30.62 -6.06 -19.46
CA ASP A 239 31.09 -4.95 -20.28
C ASP A 239 32.43 -4.48 -19.69
#